data_AF-A0A958I6K4-F1
#
_entry.id   AF-A0A958I6K4-F1
#
_cell.length_a   1.000
_cell.length_b   1.000
_cell.length_c   1.000
_cell.angle_alpha   90.00
_cell.angle_beta   90.00
_cell.angle_gamma   90.00
#
_symmetry.space_group_name_H-M   'P 1'
#
loop_
_entity.id
_entity.type
_entity.pdbx_description
1 polymer ?
#
loop_
_entity_poly.entity_id
_entity_poly.type
_entity_poly.pdbx_seq_one_letter_code
_entity_poly.pdbx_strand_id
1 'polypeptide(L)' 'MANLPRDPLATLPNITELIEQDGQITLGHVTPIGCVAVANDEDNCLAALKRRPGESLQQLLVR' A
#
# COMPACT_ATOMS: atom_id res chain seq x y z
N MET A 1 27.00 17.06 3.23
CA MET A 1 26.69 15.80 2.51
C MET A 1 25.32 15.36 2.97
N ALA A 2 24.25 15.72 2.25
CA ALA A 2 22.90 15.36 2.64
C ALA A 2 22.69 13.87 2.36
N ASN A 3 22.46 13.09 3.42
CA ASN A 3 22.06 11.69 3.33
C ASN A 3 20.67 11.66 2.70
N LEU A 4 20.57 11.32 1.41
CA LEU A 4 19.27 11.12 0.77
C LEU A 4 18.62 9.96 1.53
N PRO A 5 17.40 10.10 2.08
CA PRO A 5 16.72 8.96 2.66
C PRO A 5 16.67 7.87 1.60
N ARG A 6 17.02 6.62 1.97
CA ARG A 6 16.81 5.45 1.12
C ARG A 6 15.40 5.58 0.57
N ASP A 7 15.27 5.69 -0.75
CA ASP A 7 13.99 5.86 -1.40
C ASP A 7 13.06 4.75 -0.88
N PRO A 8 12.03 5.07 -0.09
CA PRO A 8 11.19 4.08 0.55
C PRO A 8 10.42 3.25 -0.47
N LEU A 9 10.28 3.74 -1.71
CA LEU A 9 9.64 3.04 -2.80
C LEU A 9 10.59 2.14 -3.59
N ALA A 10 11.89 2.15 -3.29
CA ALA A 10 12.90 1.46 -4.08
C ALA A 10 12.71 -0.07 -4.14
N THR A 11 12.05 -0.68 -3.15
CA THR A 11 11.99 -2.15 -3.06
C THR A 11 10.62 -2.74 -2.75
N LEU A 12 9.53 -1.96 -2.73
CA LEU A 12 8.15 -2.34 -2.32
C LEU A 12 7.78 -3.83 -2.47
N PRO A 13 8.23 -4.71 -1.55
CA PRO A 13 8.34 -6.13 -1.88
C PRO A 13 6.96 -6.80 -1.91
N ASN A 14 6.06 -6.35 -1.05
CA ASN A 14 4.67 -6.83 -0.99
C ASN A 14 3.87 -6.43 -2.24
N ILE A 15 4.18 -5.27 -2.83
CA ILE A 15 3.50 -4.80 -4.05
C ILE A 15 4.08 -5.52 -5.27
N THR A 16 5.39 -5.74 -5.30
CA THR A 16 6.02 -6.57 -6.34
C THR A 16 5.42 -7.98 -6.36
N GLU A 17 5.39 -8.66 -5.21
CA GLU A 17 4.79 -10.00 -5.10
C GLU A 17 3.32 -10.00 -5.52
N LEU A 18 2.55 -9.00 -5.07
CA LEU A 18 1.14 -8.87 -5.44
C LEU A 18 0.94 -8.80 -6.96
N ILE A 19 1.79 -8.04 -7.66
CA ILE A 19 1.73 -7.92 -9.13
C ILE A 19 2.16 -9.22 -9.82
N GLU A 20 3.19 -9.90 -9.30
CA GLU A 20 3.67 -11.18 -9.84
C GLU A 20 2.63 -12.31 -9.71
N GLN A 21 1.70 -12.18 -8.76
CA GLN A 21 0.58 -13.09 -8.55
C GLN A 21 -0.75 -12.58 -9.14
N ASP A 22 -0.70 -11.68 -10.13
CA ASP A 22 -1.86 -11.11 -10.82
C ASP A 22 -2.87 -10.37 -9.89
N GLY A 23 -2.40 -9.97 -8.71
CA GLY A 23 -3.17 -9.19 -7.75
C GLY A 23 -3.20 -7.70 -8.06
N GLN A 24 -4.02 -6.98 -7.31
CA GLN A 24 -4.23 -5.55 -7.46
C GLN A 24 -4.29 -4.82 -6.12
N ILE A 25 -3.86 -3.56 -6.14
CA ILE A 25 -4.02 -2.63 -5.02
C ILE A 25 -5.00 -1.52 -5.40
N THR A 26 -6.05 -1.36 -4.59
CA THR A 26 -7.04 -0.30 -4.74
C THR A 26 -6.90 0.71 -3.59
N LEU A 27 -6.80 1.99 -3.93
CA LEU A 27 -6.81 3.10 -2.98
C LEU A 27 -8.17 3.79 -3.04
N GLY A 28 -8.85 3.95 -1.91
CA GLY A 28 -10.19 4.52 -1.91
C GLY A 28 -10.70 4.92 -0.54
N HIS A 29 -11.89 5.50 -0.51
CA HIS A 29 -12.61 5.81 0.73
C HIS A 29 -13.70 4.77 0.95
N VAL A 30 -13.71 4.13 2.13
CA VAL A 30 -14.75 3.20 2.55
C VAL A 30 -15.45 3.78 3.77
N THR A 31 -16.73 4.10 3.65
CA THR A 31 -17.51 4.61 4.79
C THR A 31 -17.89 3.45 5.72
N PRO A 32 -17.80 3.60 7.07
CA PRO A 32 -17.32 4.76 7.84
C PRO A 32 -15.81 4.71 8.19
N ILE A 33 -15.06 3.76 7.62
CA ILE A 33 -13.65 3.49 7.94
C ILE A 33 -12.73 4.67 7.59
N GLY A 34 -12.95 5.32 6.44
CA GLY A 34 -12.12 6.37 5.88
C GLY A 34 -11.29 5.91 4.68
N CYS A 35 -10.15 6.57 4.44
CA CYS A 35 -9.24 6.22 3.35
C CYS A 35 -8.49 4.91 3.65
N VAL A 36 -8.51 3.98 2.71
CA VAL A 36 -7.91 2.65 2.80
C VAL A 36 -7.09 2.32 1.56
N ALA A 37 -6.09 1.45 1.74
CA ALA A 37 -5.46 0.68 0.68
C ALA A 37 -5.89 -0.78 0.84
N VAL A 38 -6.38 -1.40 -0.24
CA VAL A 38 -6.81 -2.80 -0.25
C VAL A 38 -6.01 -3.55 -1.28
N ALA A 39 -5.30 -4.60 -0.87
CA ALA A 39 -4.65 -5.57 -1.73
C ALA A 39 -5.53 -6.81 -1.84
N ASN A 40 -5.79 -7.25 -3.06
CA ASN A 40 -6.59 -8.45 -3.34
C ASN A 40 -6.10 -9.16 -4.61
N ASP A 41 -6.40 -10.45 -4.70
CA ASP A 41 -6.29 -11.25 -5.92
C ASP A 41 -7.70 -11.50 -6.50
N GLU A 42 -7.85 -12.47 -7.40
CA GLU A 42 -9.12 -12.81 -8.05
C GLU A 42 -10.24 -13.14 -7.04
N ASP A 43 -9.91 -13.82 -5.95
CA ASP A 43 -10.88 -14.43 -5.03
C ASP A 43 -10.81 -13.85 -3.61
N ASN A 44 -9.69 -13.26 -3.21
CA ASN A 44 -9.36 -12.97 -1.82
C ASN A 44 -8.93 -11.52 -1.57
N CYS A 45 -9.42 -10.96 -0.46
CA CYS A 45 -8.83 -9.77 0.13
C CYS A 45 -7.63 -10.18 1.00
N LEU A 46 -6.43 -9.85 0.54
CA LEU A 46 -5.17 -10.22 1.20
C LEU A 46 -4.84 -9.26 2.36
N ALA A 47 -5.02 -7.96 2.15
CA ALA A 47 -4.81 -6.95 3.17
C ALA A 47 -5.68 -5.71 2.94
N ALA A 48 -6.12 -5.09 4.03
CA ALA A 48 -6.79 -3.80 4.00
C ALA A 48 -6.20 -2.88 5.08
N LEU A 49 -5.48 -1.85 4.66
CA LEU A 49 -4.85 -0.89 5.53
C LEU A 49 -5.62 0.42 5.56
N LYS A 50 -6.11 0.82 6.74
CA LYS A 50 -6.59 2.17 6.97
C LYS A 50 -5.41 3.15 7.01
N ARG A 51 -5.51 4.21 6.22
CA ARG A 51 -4.55 5.33 6.25
C ARG A 51 -4.60 6.02 7.61
N ARG A 52 -3.44 6.16 8.25
CA ARG A 52 -3.30 6.83 9.55
C ARG A 52 -3.32 8.36 9.38
N PRO A 53 -3.75 9.13 10.38
CA PRO A 53 -3.65 10.59 10.36
C PRO A 53 -2.20 11.03 10.09
N GLY A 54 -2.01 11.92 9.12
CA GLY A 54 -0.67 12.43 8.73
C GLY A 54 0.19 11.46 7.92
N GLU A 55 -0.27 10.23 7.65
CA GLU A 55 0.45 9.26 6.82
C GLU A 55 0.46 9.70 5.36
N SER A 56 1.63 9.71 4.72
CA SER A 56 1.78 9.92 3.29
C SER A 56 1.37 8.68 2.49
N LEU A 57 1.14 8.83 1.18
CA LEU A 57 0.87 7.68 0.31
C LEU A 57 2.05 6.69 0.34
N GLN A 58 3.28 7.19 0.30
CA GLN A 58 4.48 6.35 0.35
C GLN A 58 4.53 5.52 1.63
N GLN A 59 4.25 6.13 2.78
CA GLN A 59 4.21 5.43 4.07
C GLN A 59 3.09 4.39 4.16
N LEU A 60 1.98 4.60 3.46
CA LEU A 60 0.91 3.62 3.37
C LEU A 60 1.31 2.42 2.48
N LEU A 61 1.99 2.66 1.37
CA LEU A 61 2.40 1.63 0.40
C LEU A 61 3.56 0.74 0.86
N VAL A 62 4.44 1.24 1.73
CA VAL A 62 5.57 0.45 2.27
C VAL A 62 5.17 -0.54 3.36
N ARG A 63 3.92 -0.50 3.84
CA ARG A 63 3.40 -1.37 4.90
C ARG A 63 2.70 -2.57 4.31
#